data_AF-A0A357YMN3-F1
#
_entry.id   AF-A0A357YMN3-F1
#
_cell.length_a   1.000
_cell.length_b   1.000
_cell.length_c   1.000
_cell.angle_alpha   90.00
_cell.angle_beta   90.00
_cell.angle_gamma   90.00
#
_symmetry.space_group_name_H-M   'P 1'
#
loop_
_entity.id
_entity.type
_entity.pdbx_description
1 polymer ?
#
loop_
_entity_poly.entity_id
_entity_poly.type
_entity_poly.pdbx_seq_one_letter_code
_entity_poly.pdbx_strand_id
1 'polypeptide(L)'
;MLIIFANIKTITYLKPDIMSLRKLFIAVVLILVTLLVTSCNIPNKNFSFDEADLPVSIPFAGNSYVTDPKVSEFIDNYTGKFKSDWTDPDITMSTWFRVGAEGQLNIGFEGSNKSGTSTIRFTVEGKSYDVEVSGDTLSLYSITTIDKTTPGYVRVDYQGISKTGDTFGEITQFRIGGPASDSTNHFVTEEKMKESESNCYFYRRGASVHYMYTLPDTDIKYFYNEIMVPEESAVNSTYFMMNG
;
A
#
# COMPACT_ATOMS: atom_id res chain seq x y z
N MET A 1 57.65 23.58 -67.28
CA MET A 1 57.21 23.59 -65.86
C MET A 1 55.70 23.86 -65.86
N LEU A 2 54.86 22.82 -65.76
CA LEU A 2 53.43 22.87 -65.39
C LEU A 2 52.91 21.41 -65.38
N ILE A 3 52.88 20.77 -64.21
CA ILE A 3 51.71 20.47 -63.35
C ILE A 3 50.80 19.38 -63.95
N ILE A 4 50.92 18.18 -63.37
CA ILE A 4 50.03 17.02 -63.52
C ILE A 4 48.78 17.27 -62.67
N PHE A 5 47.59 17.25 -63.28
CA PHE A 5 46.33 17.23 -62.55
C PHE A 5 45.87 15.78 -62.34
N ALA A 6 45.81 15.35 -61.08
CA ALA A 6 45.19 14.11 -60.64
C ALA A 6 43.66 14.27 -60.61
N ASN A 7 42.95 13.32 -61.22
CA ASN A 7 41.49 13.30 -61.27
C ASN A 7 40.94 12.68 -59.97
N ILE A 8 40.23 13.48 -59.17
CA ILE A 8 39.59 13.06 -57.91
C ILE A 8 38.23 12.42 -58.26
N LYS A 9 38.07 11.12 -57.96
CA LYS A 9 36.77 10.44 -57.98
C LYS A 9 35.93 10.89 -56.78
N THR A 10 34.79 11.49 -57.05
CA THR A 10 33.77 11.87 -56.07
C THR A 10 33.09 10.61 -55.52
N ILE A 11 33.12 10.43 -54.19
CA ILE A 11 32.38 9.35 -53.50
C ILE A 11 30.93 9.82 -53.34
N THR A 12 30.00 9.16 -54.04
CA THR A 12 28.56 9.36 -53.89
C THR A 12 28.10 8.69 -52.59
N TYR A 13 27.75 9.48 -51.58
CA TYR A 13 27.06 8.97 -50.39
C TYR A 13 25.65 8.49 -50.77
N LEU A 14 25.40 7.19 -50.63
CA LEU A 14 24.07 6.59 -50.74
C LEU A 14 23.15 7.20 -49.66
N LYS A 15 22.09 7.89 -50.09
CA LYS A 15 20.99 8.31 -49.20
C LYS A 15 20.30 7.03 -48.68
N PRO A 16 20.24 6.80 -47.36
CA PRO A 16 19.45 5.69 -46.82
C PRO A 16 17.97 5.93 -47.14
N ASP A 17 17.32 4.89 -47.63
CA ASP A 17 15.90 4.92 -47.98
C ASP A 17 15.07 5.21 -46.71
N ILE A 18 14.33 6.30 -46.69
CA ILE A 18 13.58 6.81 -45.52
C ILE A 18 12.56 5.76 -45.02
N MET A 19 12.11 4.86 -45.91
CA MET A 19 11.26 3.73 -45.58
C MET A 19 11.96 2.66 -44.71
N SER A 20 13.27 2.48 -44.86
CA SER A 20 14.08 1.56 -44.03
C SER A 20 14.22 2.09 -42.60
N LEU A 21 14.40 3.40 -42.44
CA LEU A 21 14.58 4.03 -41.13
C LEU A 21 13.30 3.99 -40.27
N ARG A 22 12.12 4.17 -40.88
CA ARG A 22 10.83 4.01 -40.19
C ARG A 22 10.59 2.58 -39.71
N LYS A 23 10.90 1.58 -40.53
CA LYS A 23 10.77 0.16 -40.16
C LYS A 23 11.75 -0.20 -39.03
N LEU A 24 12.96 0.34 -39.06
CA LEU A 24 13.95 0.18 -38.00
C LEU A 24 13.48 0.82 -36.68
N PHE A 25 12.92 2.03 -36.75
CA PHE A 25 12.38 2.71 -35.56
C PHE A 25 11.21 1.93 -34.93
N ILE A 26 10.27 1.45 -35.74
CA ILE A 26 9.15 0.62 -35.26
C ILE A 26 9.65 -0.68 -34.62
N ALA A 27 10.64 -1.34 -35.23
CA ALA A 27 11.24 -2.55 -34.66
C ALA A 27 11.93 -2.28 -33.32
N VAL A 28 12.68 -1.17 -33.20
CA VAL A 28 13.32 -0.76 -31.95
C VAL A 28 12.28 -0.45 -30.86
N VAL A 29 11.20 0.26 -31.19
CA VAL A 29 10.11 0.54 -30.24
C VAL A 29 9.43 -0.75 -29.79
N LEU A 30 9.13 -1.68 -30.70
CA LEU A 30 8.53 -2.98 -30.35
C LEU A 30 9.46 -3.83 -29.46
N ILE A 31 10.77 -3.81 -29.71
CA ILE A 31 11.78 -4.47 -28.88
C ILE A 31 11.86 -3.80 -27.50
N LEU A 32 11.81 -2.48 -27.43
CA LEU A 32 11.82 -1.74 -26.15
C LEU A 32 10.56 -2.04 -25.34
N VAL A 33 9.39 -2.06 -25.98
CA VAL A 33 8.10 -2.41 -25.35
C VAL A 33 8.12 -3.87 -24.87
N THR A 34 8.64 -4.82 -25.65
CA THR A 34 8.77 -6.21 -25.19
C THR A 34 9.78 -6.37 -24.05
N LEU A 35 10.89 -5.62 -24.05
CA LEU A 35 11.84 -5.57 -22.92
C LEU A 35 11.20 -4.96 -21.65
N LEU A 36 10.36 -3.92 -21.80
CA LEU A 36 9.60 -3.32 -20.70
C LEU A 36 8.55 -4.29 -20.12
N VAL A 37 7.84 -5.03 -20.98
CA VAL A 37 6.79 -5.98 -20.53
C VAL A 37 7.41 -7.25 -19.91
N THR A 38 8.59 -7.67 -20.34
CA THR A 38 9.30 -8.83 -19.76
C THR A 38 10.05 -8.51 -18.45
N SER A 39 10.29 -7.24 -18.14
CA SER A 39 10.96 -6.81 -16.90
C SER A 39 10.07 -6.84 -15.65
N CYS A 40 8.79 -7.20 -15.77
CA CYS A 40 7.87 -7.32 -14.63
C CYS A 40 7.84 -8.71 -13.98
N ASN A 41 8.58 -9.70 -14.47
CA ASN A 41 8.67 -11.01 -13.81
C ASN A 41 9.95 -11.11 -12.97
N ILE A 42 10.02 -10.31 -11.90
CA ILE A 42 10.99 -10.56 -10.83
C ILE A 42 10.47 -11.80 -10.08
N PRO A 43 11.21 -12.92 -10.02
CA PRO A 43 10.82 -14.04 -9.17
C PRO A 43 10.68 -13.53 -7.74
N ASN A 44 9.52 -13.77 -7.11
CA ASN A 44 9.28 -13.40 -5.73
C ASN A 44 10.43 -13.98 -4.88
N LYS A 45 11.18 -13.09 -4.24
CA LYS A 45 12.16 -13.51 -3.23
C LYS A 45 11.34 -14.22 -2.14
N ASN A 46 11.59 -15.50 -1.94
CA ASN A 46 10.93 -16.24 -0.87
C ASN A 46 11.52 -15.77 0.46
N PHE A 47 10.69 -15.13 1.27
CA PHE A 47 11.02 -14.76 2.64
C PHE A 47 10.58 -15.89 3.56
N SER A 48 11.35 -16.13 4.62
CA SER A 48 11.03 -17.10 5.65
C SER A 48 11.37 -16.48 6.99
N PHE A 49 10.34 -16.05 7.70
CA PHE A 49 10.41 -15.47 9.03
C PHE A 49 9.76 -16.41 10.04
N ASP A 50 10.28 -16.42 11.26
CA ASP A 50 9.64 -17.04 12.40
C ASP A 50 9.06 -16.00 13.37
N GLU A 51 8.55 -16.46 14.52
CA GLU A 51 7.98 -15.59 15.56
C GLU A 51 8.99 -14.57 16.12
N ALA A 52 10.27 -14.93 16.20
CA ALA A 52 11.32 -14.05 16.71
C ALA A 52 11.68 -12.95 15.70
N ASP A 53 11.56 -13.24 14.41
CA ASP A 53 11.75 -12.26 13.34
C ASP A 53 10.61 -11.23 13.24
N LEU A 54 9.41 -11.56 13.74
CA LEU A 54 8.20 -10.73 13.63
C LEU A 54 7.46 -10.56 14.98
N PRO A 55 8.12 -10.00 16.02
CA PRO A 55 7.59 -10.01 17.38
C PRO A 55 6.41 -9.05 17.62
N VAL A 56 6.20 -8.07 16.74
CA VAL A 56 5.17 -7.04 16.93
C VAL A 56 3.90 -7.44 16.16
N SER A 57 2.78 -7.56 16.87
CA SER A 57 1.47 -7.75 16.25
C SER A 57 0.74 -6.43 16.01
N ILE A 58 0.26 -6.26 14.78
CA ILE A 58 -0.59 -5.16 14.33
C ILE A 58 -2.00 -5.73 14.09
N PRO A 59 -2.93 -5.57 15.05
CA PRO A 59 -4.27 -6.13 14.91
C PRO A 59 -5.05 -5.38 13.82
N PHE A 60 -5.94 -6.08 13.13
CA PHE A 60 -6.81 -5.42 12.14
C PHE A 60 -7.82 -4.47 12.80
N ALA A 61 -8.24 -4.82 14.01
CA ALA A 61 -9.10 -3.98 14.85
C ALA A 61 -8.47 -2.60 15.09
N GLY A 62 -9.09 -1.57 14.52
CA GLY A 62 -8.62 -0.18 14.63
C GLY A 62 -7.64 0.27 13.54
N ASN A 63 -7.05 -0.64 12.77
CA ASN A 63 -5.99 -0.32 11.82
C ASN A 63 -6.32 -0.66 10.36
N SER A 64 -7.36 -1.46 10.11
CA SER A 64 -7.74 -1.96 8.78
C SER A 64 -9.03 -1.35 8.22
N TYR A 65 -9.05 -1.15 6.91
CA TYR A 65 -10.15 -0.53 6.18
C TYR A 65 -10.29 -1.17 4.80
N VAL A 66 -11.51 -1.23 4.28
CA VAL A 66 -11.71 -1.46 2.85
C VAL A 66 -11.36 -0.15 2.14
N THR A 67 -10.44 -0.21 1.20
CA THR A 67 -9.99 0.95 0.42
C THR A 67 -10.51 0.96 -0.99
N ASP A 68 -10.88 -0.22 -1.50
CA ASP A 68 -11.64 -0.36 -2.73
C ASP A 68 -12.62 -1.53 -2.61
N PRO A 69 -13.91 -1.35 -2.94
CA PRO A 69 -14.55 -0.08 -3.25
C PRO A 69 -14.57 0.87 -2.05
N LYS A 70 -14.54 2.19 -2.31
CA LYS A 70 -14.57 3.24 -1.26
C LYS A 70 -15.78 3.17 -0.32
N VAL A 71 -16.86 2.56 -0.76
CA VAL A 71 -18.06 2.32 0.05
C VAL A 71 -18.19 0.82 0.23
N SER A 72 -17.91 0.34 1.43
CA SER A 72 -18.03 -1.06 1.79
C SER A 72 -18.35 -1.20 3.27
N GLU A 73 -19.16 -2.21 3.58
CA GLU A 73 -19.49 -2.60 4.94
C GLU A 73 -18.77 -3.89 5.37
N PHE A 74 -17.87 -4.41 4.54
CA PHE A 74 -17.25 -5.73 4.75
C PHE A 74 -16.46 -5.83 6.06
N ILE A 75 -15.79 -4.74 6.49
CA ILE A 75 -15.15 -4.66 7.80
C ILE A 75 -16.10 -3.98 8.79
N ASP A 76 -16.37 -4.65 9.90
CA ASP A 76 -17.22 -4.13 10.97
C ASP A 76 -16.59 -2.94 11.71
N ASN A 77 -17.38 -1.89 11.93
CA ASN A 77 -16.89 -0.64 12.52
C ASN A 77 -16.59 -0.71 14.02
N TYR A 78 -17.14 -1.69 14.74
CA TYR A 78 -16.97 -1.83 16.18
C TYR A 78 -15.98 -2.92 16.57
N THR A 79 -15.72 -3.88 15.68
CA THR A 79 -14.76 -4.96 15.93
C THR A 79 -13.53 -4.87 15.02
N GLY A 80 -13.63 -4.20 13.87
CA GLY A 80 -12.59 -4.17 12.84
C GLY A 80 -12.27 -5.52 12.21
N LYS A 81 -13.17 -6.50 12.38
CA LYS A 81 -13.11 -7.83 11.77
C LYS A 81 -13.94 -7.88 10.50
N PHE A 82 -13.72 -8.91 9.68
CA PHE A 82 -14.59 -9.19 8.54
C PHE A 82 -15.98 -9.59 9.04
N LYS A 83 -17.04 -9.06 8.43
CA LYS A 83 -18.43 -9.40 8.76
C LYS A 83 -18.86 -10.76 8.22
N SER A 84 -18.15 -11.28 7.24
CA SER A 84 -18.42 -12.54 6.57
C SER A 84 -17.14 -13.12 6.00
N ASP A 85 -17.23 -14.34 5.48
CA ASP A 85 -16.14 -14.95 4.73
C ASP A 85 -15.67 -14.06 3.59
N TRP A 86 -14.35 -13.92 3.46
CA TRP A 86 -13.76 -13.14 2.38
C TRP A 86 -13.80 -13.92 1.07
N THR A 87 -14.74 -13.57 0.20
CA THR A 87 -14.97 -14.29 -1.05
C THR A 87 -14.84 -13.42 -2.30
N ASP A 88 -14.89 -12.09 -2.16
CA ASP A 88 -14.90 -11.14 -3.26
C ASP A 88 -13.47 -10.67 -3.62
N PRO A 89 -12.97 -10.97 -4.83
CA PRO A 89 -11.65 -10.50 -5.28
C PRO A 89 -11.61 -8.99 -5.52
N ASP A 90 -12.75 -8.33 -5.71
CA ASP A 90 -12.80 -6.89 -5.99
C ASP A 90 -12.64 -6.04 -4.71
N ILE A 91 -12.65 -6.68 -3.53
CA ILE A 91 -12.38 -6.02 -2.25
C ILE A 91 -10.87 -5.94 -2.02
N THR A 92 -10.35 -4.71 -2.04
CA THR A 92 -9.02 -4.37 -1.54
C THR A 92 -9.14 -3.76 -0.15
N MET A 93 -8.37 -4.31 0.78
CA MET A 93 -8.25 -3.79 2.13
C MET A 93 -6.85 -3.28 2.39
N SER A 94 -6.72 -2.41 3.38
CA SER A 94 -5.46 -1.77 3.73
C SER A 94 -5.34 -1.66 5.23
N THR A 95 -4.15 -1.94 5.74
CA THR A 95 -3.77 -1.71 7.13
C THR A 95 -2.68 -0.66 7.23
N TRP A 96 -2.81 0.24 8.20
CA TRP A 96 -1.80 1.26 8.49
C TRP A 96 -1.22 1.10 9.89
N PHE A 97 0.09 1.29 9.97
CA PHE A 97 0.83 1.40 11.23
C PHE A 97 2.04 2.29 11.02
N ARG A 98 2.54 2.94 12.06
CA ARG A 98 3.75 3.75 12.02
C ARG A 98 4.90 3.04 12.71
N VAL A 99 6.03 2.97 12.03
CA VAL A 99 7.28 2.47 12.62
C VAL A 99 8.16 3.62 13.12
N GLY A 100 8.86 3.38 14.22
CA GLY A 100 9.56 4.41 14.97
C GLY A 100 10.99 4.72 14.51
N ALA A 101 11.61 3.84 13.72
CA ALA A 101 13.01 3.95 13.32
C ALA A 101 13.22 3.77 11.80
N GLU A 102 14.43 4.07 11.36
CA GLU A 102 14.96 3.66 10.06
C GLU A 102 15.55 2.25 10.11
N GLY A 103 15.78 1.64 8.95
CA GLY A 103 16.36 0.32 8.78
C GLY A 103 15.41 -0.68 8.12
N GLN A 104 15.76 -1.96 8.19
CA GLN A 104 14.93 -3.01 7.61
C GLN A 104 13.66 -3.23 8.44
N LEU A 105 12.55 -3.42 7.74
CA LEU A 105 11.26 -3.80 8.28
C LEU A 105 10.83 -5.11 7.64
N ASN A 106 10.79 -6.18 8.42
CA ASN A 106 10.20 -7.44 8.02
C ASN A 106 8.69 -7.37 8.24
N ILE A 107 7.92 -7.92 7.29
CA ILE A 107 6.46 -7.92 7.31
C ILE A 107 5.98 -9.33 6.98
N GLY A 108 5.10 -9.84 7.83
CA GLY A 108 4.33 -11.05 7.64
C GLY A 108 2.90 -10.87 8.15
N PHE A 109 2.12 -11.95 8.17
CA PHE A 109 0.76 -11.96 8.68
C PHE A 109 0.40 -13.33 9.24
N GLU A 110 -0.64 -13.37 10.05
CA GLU A 110 -1.25 -14.63 10.47
C GLU A 110 -2.54 -14.90 9.69
N GLY A 111 -2.66 -16.12 9.20
CA GLY A 111 -3.85 -16.54 8.48
C GLY A 111 -4.04 -18.04 8.40
N SER A 112 -5.18 -18.45 7.87
CA SER A 112 -5.53 -19.84 7.59
C SER A 112 -6.51 -19.91 6.42
N ASN A 113 -6.60 -21.07 5.77
CA ASN A 113 -7.66 -21.33 4.80
C ASN A 113 -8.05 -22.81 4.84
N LYS A 114 -9.10 -23.12 5.60
CA LYS A 114 -9.68 -24.47 5.70
C LYS A 114 -10.30 -24.95 4.39
N SER A 115 -10.83 -24.03 3.59
CA SER A 115 -11.62 -24.34 2.39
C SER A 115 -10.75 -24.78 1.21
N GLY A 116 -9.44 -24.51 1.26
CA GLY A 116 -8.49 -24.93 0.23
C GLY A 116 -7.25 -24.05 0.23
N THR A 117 -6.68 -23.85 -0.95
CA THR A 117 -5.57 -22.91 -1.15
C THR A 117 -6.10 -21.63 -1.80
N SER A 118 -5.62 -20.49 -1.31
CA SER A 118 -5.83 -19.18 -1.93
C SER A 118 -4.50 -18.49 -2.18
N THR A 119 -4.47 -17.58 -3.14
CA THR A 119 -3.39 -16.63 -3.36
C THR A 119 -3.89 -15.25 -2.98
N ILE A 120 -3.19 -14.61 -2.05
CA ILE A 120 -3.45 -13.23 -1.62
C ILE A 120 -2.28 -12.37 -2.08
N ARG A 121 -2.59 -11.25 -2.74
CA ARG A 121 -1.62 -10.24 -3.13
C ARG A 121 -1.52 -9.18 -2.06
N PHE A 122 -0.32 -8.95 -1.57
CA PHE A 122 0.02 -7.86 -0.66
C PHE A 122 0.78 -6.78 -1.42
N THR A 123 0.44 -5.50 -1.24
CA THR A 123 1.19 -4.39 -1.83
C THR A 123 1.73 -3.46 -0.74
N VAL A 124 3.04 -3.24 -0.76
CA VAL A 124 3.77 -2.41 0.21
C VAL A 124 4.75 -1.53 -0.54
N GLU A 125 4.72 -0.21 -0.30
CA GLU A 125 5.59 0.78 -0.97
C GLU A 125 5.57 0.63 -2.52
N GLY A 126 4.39 0.34 -3.09
CA GLY A 126 4.17 0.19 -4.53
C GLY A 126 4.64 -1.14 -5.14
N LYS A 127 5.14 -2.09 -4.33
CA LYS A 127 5.55 -3.42 -4.78
C LYS A 127 4.56 -4.47 -4.31
N SER A 128 4.21 -5.40 -5.20
CA SER A 128 3.26 -6.48 -4.92
C SER A 128 3.96 -7.81 -4.65
N TYR A 129 3.40 -8.60 -3.74
CA TYR A 129 3.89 -9.90 -3.29
C TYR A 129 2.71 -10.86 -3.19
N ASP A 130 2.78 -11.98 -3.90
CA ASP A 130 1.72 -13.00 -3.88
C ASP A 130 2.11 -14.11 -2.92
N VAL A 131 1.22 -14.40 -1.95
CA VAL A 131 1.43 -15.43 -0.93
C VAL A 131 0.30 -16.44 -1.00
N GLU A 132 0.66 -17.73 -1.03
CA GLU A 132 -0.29 -18.83 -0.94
C GLU A 132 -0.66 -19.11 0.52
N VAL A 133 -1.96 -19.19 0.81
CA VAL A 133 -2.52 -19.47 2.13
C VAL A 133 -3.36 -20.74 2.06
N SER A 134 -3.15 -21.64 3.01
CA SER A 134 -3.82 -22.94 3.08
C SER A 134 -3.75 -23.53 4.48
N GLY A 135 -4.68 -24.41 4.83
CA GLY A 135 -4.66 -25.17 6.08
C GLY A 135 -5.67 -24.66 7.10
N ASP A 136 -6.09 -25.54 8.00
CA ASP A 136 -7.17 -25.29 8.98
C ASP A 136 -6.69 -24.56 10.25
N THR A 137 -5.37 -24.40 10.41
CA THR A 137 -4.77 -23.79 11.60
C THR A 137 -4.12 -22.45 11.26
N LEU A 138 -4.31 -21.47 12.15
CA LEU A 138 -3.66 -20.18 12.04
C LEU A 138 -2.13 -20.36 12.01
N SER A 139 -1.50 -19.81 10.98
CA SER A 139 -0.07 -19.95 10.71
C SER A 139 0.53 -18.59 10.36
N LEU A 140 1.82 -18.41 10.66
CA LEU A 140 2.59 -17.23 10.30
C LEU A 140 3.09 -17.35 8.86
N TYR A 141 2.79 -16.35 8.03
CA TYR A 141 3.23 -16.24 6.64
C TYR A 141 4.13 -15.02 6.46
N SER A 142 5.19 -15.19 5.67
CA SER A 142 6.13 -14.11 5.34
C SER A 142 5.67 -13.37 4.08
N ILE A 143 5.74 -12.04 4.08
CA ILE A 143 5.42 -11.23 2.91
C ILE A 143 6.71 -10.67 2.31
N THR A 144 7.43 -9.83 3.07
CA THR A 144 8.58 -9.10 2.53
C THR A 144 9.47 -8.46 3.60
N THR A 145 10.65 -8.00 3.17
CA THR A 145 11.45 -6.99 3.89
C THR A 145 11.49 -5.72 3.06
N ILE A 146 11.21 -4.58 3.68
CA ILE A 146 11.42 -3.25 3.08
C ILE A 146 12.47 -2.45 3.85
N ASP A 147 13.17 -1.54 3.17
CA ASP A 147 14.09 -0.60 3.82
C ASP A 147 13.35 0.72 4.11
N LYS A 148 13.25 1.10 5.39
CA LYS A 148 12.74 2.41 5.81
C LYS A 148 13.91 3.36 5.97
N THR A 149 13.97 4.41 5.16
CA THR A 149 15.00 5.45 5.27
C THR A 149 14.68 6.49 6.34
N THR A 150 13.44 6.55 6.81
CA THR A 150 12.98 7.42 7.90
C THR A 150 11.83 6.76 8.65
N PRO A 151 11.61 7.09 9.94
CA PRO A 151 10.39 6.73 10.66
C PRO A 151 9.15 7.22 9.91
N GLY A 152 8.06 6.46 9.95
CA GLY A 152 6.86 6.84 9.22
C GLY A 152 5.80 5.76 9.13
N TYR A 153 4.65 6.14 8.56
CA TYR A 153 3.58 5.20 8.27
C TYR A 153 3.98 4.21 7.20
N VAL A 154 3.49 2.99 7.36
CA VAL A 154 3.52 1.91 6.40
C VAL A 154 2.07 1.53 6.12
N ARG A 155 1.76 1.41 4.84
CA ARG A 155 0.47 0.92 4.34
C ARG A 155 0.72 -0.45 3.72
N VAL A 156 -0.06 -1.45 4.14
CA VAL A 156 -0.08 -2.77 3.53
C VAL A 156 -1.45 -2.99 2.92
N ASP A 157 -1.53 -3.00 1.60
CA ASP A 157 -2.73 -3.39 0.86
C ASP A 157 -2.78 -4.90 0.72
N TYR A 158 -3.97 -5.48 0.71
CA TYR A 158 -4.17 -6.91 0.50
C TYR A 158 -5.47 -7.21 -0.25
N GLN A 159 -5.39 -8.12 -1.22
CA GLN A 159 -6.46 -8.48 -2.14
C GLN A 159 -6.40 -9.98 -2.48
N GLY A 160 -7.56 -10.63 -2.57
CA GLY A 160 -7.67 -12.02 -3.03
C GLY A 160 -7.48 -12.11 -4.54
N ILE A 161 -6.60 -13.01 -4.99
CA ILE A 161 -6.27 -13.17 -6.43
C ILE A 161 -6.91 -14.43 -7.01
N SER A 162 -6.71 -15.55 -6.34
CA SER A 162 -7.25 -16.86 -6.75
C SER A 162 -7.52 -17.71 -5.53
N LYS A 163 -8.43 -18.68 -5.68
CA LYS A 163 -8.78 -19.65 -4.64
C LYS A 163 -9.30 -20.92 -5.27
N THR A 164 -8.97 -22.06 -4.68
CA THR A 164 -9.50 -23.37 -5.07
C THR A 164 -10.75 -23.75 -4.28
N GLY A 165 -10.91 -23.17 -3.09
CA GLY A 165 -12.08 -23.31 -2.23
C GLY A 165 -13.03 -22.12 -2.34
N ASP A 166 -13.90 -21.99 -1.34
CA ASP A 166 -14.98 -21.01 -1.28
C ASP A 166 -14.48 -19.61 -0.90
N THR A 167 -13.43 -19.52 -0.08
CA THR A 167 -12.93 -18.27 0.51
C THR A 167 -11.45 -18.03 0.24
N PHE A 168 -11.01 -16.78 0.36
CA PHE A 168 -9.59 -16.42 0.34
C PHE A 168 -8.87 -16.73 1.66
N GLY A 169 -9.59 -17.25 2.66
CA GLY A 169 -9.08 -17.55 3.99
C GLY A 169 -9.44 -16.48 5.03
N GLU A 170 -9.01 -16.74 6.26
CA GLU A 170 -9.06 -15.81 7.37
C GLU A 170 -7.66 -15.23 7.59
N ILE A 171 -7.58 -13.92 7.77
CA ILE A 171 -6.36 -13.20 8.14
C ILE A 171 -6.69 -12.29 9.32
N THR A 172 -5.88 -12.36 10.37
CA THR A 172 -6.26 -11.81 11.69
C THR A 172 -5.43 -10.58 12.07
N GLN A 173 -4.16 -10.58 11.69
CA GLN A 173 -3.20 -9.54 12.05
C GLN A 173 -2.00 -9.52 11.11
N PHE A 174 -1.38 -8.35 10.98
CA PHE A 174 -0.03 -8.25 10.44
C PHE A 174 0.99 -8.45 11.55
N ARG A 175 2.15 -9.00 11.21
CA ARG A 175 3.28 -9.22 12.10
C ARG A 175 4.49 -8.47 11.52
N ILE A 176 5.18 -7.70 12.34
CA ILE A 176 6.34 -6.91 11.91
C ILE A 176 7.55 -7.13 12.82
N GLY A 177 8.74 -6.88 12.28
CA GLY A 177 9.99 -6.93 13.02
C GLY A 177 11.16 -6.27 12.28
N GLY A 178 12.35 -6.39 12.86
CA GLY A 178 13.58 -5.78 12.34
C GLY A 178 13.82 -4.34 12.82
N PRO A 179 15.00 -3.76 12.49
CA PRO A 179 15.47 -2.50 13.07
C PRO A 179 14.50 -1.32 12.98
N ALA A 180 13.72 -1.21 11.90
CA ALA A 180 12.75 -0.12 11.75
C ALA A 180 11.65 -0.15 12.83
N SER A 181 11.34 -1.34 13.35
CA SER A 181 10.34 -1.57 14.39
C SER A 181 10.90 -1.60 15.82
N ASP A 182 12.22 -1.48 16.01
CA ASP A 182 12.91 -1.53 17.31
C ASP A 182 12.82 -0.20 18.09
N SER A 183 11.73 0.53 17.91
CA SER A 183 11.45 1.82 18.56
C SER A 183 9.96 1.96 18.84
N THR A 184 9.51 3.14 19.26
CA THR A 184 8.09 3.41 19.49
C THR A 184 7.31 3.38 18.18
N ASN A 185 6.61 2.27 17.97
CA ASN A 185 5.64 2.11 16.89
C ASN A 185 4.30 2.69 17.32
N HIS A 186 3.52 3.23 16.37
CA HIS A 186 2.18 3.75 16.65
C HIS A 186 1.14 3.06 15.77
N PHE A 187 0.20 2.41 16.42
CA PHE A 187 -0.96 1.76 15.87
C PHE A 187 -1.96 1.54 17.02
N VAL A 188 -3.18 1.18 16.69
CA VAL A 188 -4.20 0.84 17.68
C VAL A 188 -3.92 -0.57 18.18
N THR A 189 -3.60 -0.73 19.47
CA THR A 189 -3.26 -2.04 20.05
C THR A 189 -4.51 -2.81 20.46
N GLU A 190 -4.39 -4.13 20.62
CA GLU A 190 -5.49 -4.94 21.19
C GLU A 190 -5.88 -4.48 22.61
N GLU A 191 -4.90 -4.05 23.41
CA GLU A 191 -5.16 -3.52 24.75
C GLU A 191 -6.08 -2.30 24.68
N LYS A 192 -5.80 -1.37 23.77
CA LYS A 192 -6.67 -0.21 23.51
C LYS A 192 -8.05 -0.61 23.02
N MET A 193 -8.18 -1.68 22.24
CA MET A 193 -9.49 -2.20 21.84
C MET A 193 -10.30 -2.74 23.02
N LYS A 194 -9.65 -3.27 24.06
CA LYS A 194 -10.31 -3.88 25.23
C LYS A 194 -10.80 -2.85 26.26
N GLU A 195 -10.32 -1.61 26.20
CA GLU A 195 -10.72 -0.53 27.12
C GLU A 195 -12.20 -0.12 26.96
N SER A 196 -12.79 -0.24 25.76
CA SER A 196 -14.22 0.03 25.51
C SER A 196 -14.70 -0.60 24.21
N GLU A 197 -15.96 -1.08 24.18
CA GLU A 197 -16.62 -1.62 22.98
C GLU A 197 -16.76 -0.59 21.85
N SER A 198 -16.71 0.71 22.16
CA SER A 198 -16.77 1.76 21.14
C SER A 198 -15.40 2.19 20.62
N ASN A 199 -14.30 1.67 21.18
CA ASN A 199 -12.96 2.15 20.84
C ASN A 199 -12.61 1.87 19.38
N CYS A 200 -12.93 0.69 18.84
CA CYS A 200 -12.66 0.41 17.42
C CYS A 200 -13.33 1.46 16.53
N TYR A 201 -14.59 1.79 16.81
CA TYR A 201 -15.33 2.81 16.08
C TYR A 201 -14.63 4.18 16.15
N PHE A 202 -14.20 4.63 17.33
CA PHE A 202 -13.53 5.92 17.48
C PHE A 202 -12.14 5.96 16.86
N TYR A 203 -11.32 4.93 17.07
CA TYR A 203 -9.98 4.91 16.51
C TYR A 203 -10.00 4.80 14.98
N ARG A 204 -10.97 4.07 14.41
CA ARG A 204 -11.16 4.01 12.95
C ARG A 204 -11.63 5.33 12.34
N ARG A 205 -12.29 6.19 13.11
CA ARG A 205 -12.67 7.55 12.66
C ARG A 205 -11.48 8.52 12.62
N GLY A 206 -10.39 8.21 13.32
CA GLY A 206 -9.24 9.08 13.44
C GLY A 206 -9.39 10.19 14.50
N ALA A 207 -8.29 10.88 14.75
CA ALA A 207 -8.24 11.94 15.75
C ALA A 207 -8.86 13.24 15.20
N SER A 208 -9.88 13.76 15.89
CA SER A 208 -10.35 15.12 15.63
C SER A 208 -9.27 16.13 16.04
N VAL A 209 -9.13 17.19 15.26
CA VAL A 209 -8.23 18.30 15.57
C VAL A 209 -9.04 19.57 15.80
N HIS A 210 -8.51 20.44 16.65
CA HIS A 210 -9.17 21.69 17.02
C HIS A 210 -8.19 22.84 16.82
N TYR A 211 -8.70 23.93 16.27
CA TYR A 211 -8.00 25.20 16.20
C TYR A 211 -8.73 26.20 17.09
N MET A 212 -7.99 26.84 18.00
CA MET A 212 -8.54 27.82 18.94
C MET A 212 -7.98 29.20 18.62
N TYR A 213 -8.86 30.20 18.64
CA TYR A 213 -8.47 31.60 18.47
C TYR A 213 -8.12 32.19 19.84
N THR A 214 -7.03 32.95 19.91
CA THR A 214 -6.75 33.77 21.09
C THR A 214 -7.76 34.91 21.15
N LEU A 215 -8.56 34.95 22.22
CA LEU A 215 -9.59 35.96 22.42
C LEU A 215 -9.04 37.17 23.19
N PRO A 216 -9.50 38.39 22.92
CA PRO A 216 -9.22 39.55 23.75
C PRO A 216 -9.91 39.44 25.12
N ASP A 217 -9.33 40.07 26.15
CA ASP A 217 -9.89 40.15 27.50
C ASP A 217 -10.99 41.23 27.59
N THR A 218 -12.08 41.01 26.86
CA THR A 218 -13.27 41.87 26.85
C THR A 218 -14.51 41.06 26.47
N ASP A 219 -15.70 41.60 26.71
CA ASP A 219 -16.94 40.93 26.36
C ASP A 219 -17.12 40.88 24.83
N ILE A 220 -17.19 39.67 24.29
CA ILE A 220 -17.36 39.42 22.85
C ILE A 220 -18.82 39.09 22.55
N LYS A 221 -19.45 39.88 21.68
CA LYS A 221 -20.84 39.66 21.25
C LYS A 221 -20.97 38.86 19.96
N TYR A 222 -19.98 38.96 19.07
CA TYR A 222 -20.00 38.30 17.78
C TYR A 222 -18.60 37.74 17.47
N PHE A 223 -18.58 36.51 16.96
CA PHE A 223 -17.40 35.89 16.40
C PHE A 223 -17.67 35.61 14.92
N TYR A 224 -16.75 36.04 14.06
CA TYR A 224 -16.83 35.86 12.62
C TYR A 224 -15.69 34.98 12.15
N ASN A 225 -16.02 34.00 11.32
CA ASN A 225 -15.06 33.08 10.74
C ASN A 225 -15.48 32.72 9.32
N GLU A 226 -14.49 32.57 8.43
CA GLU A 226 -14.68 32.08 7.06
C GLU A 226 -13.83 30.82 6.89
N ILE A 227 -14.39 29.80 6.25
CA ILE A 227 -13.66 28.58 5.88
C ILE A 227 -13.80 28.35 4.38
N MET A 228 -12.72 27.91 3.76
CA MET A 228 -12.70 27.35 2.42
C MET A 228 -12.24 25.90 2.52
N VAL A 229 -13.09 24.97 2.09
CA VAL A 229 -12.73 23.56 1.96
C VAL A 229 -12.40 23.31 0.49
N PRO A 230 -11.13 23.05 0.15
CA PRO A 230 -10.76 22.76 -1.23
C PRO A 230 -11.30 21.38 -1.64
N GLU A 231 -11.55 21.18 -2.93
CA GLU A 231 -12.28 20.02 -3.45
C GLU A 231 -11.61 18.68 -3.07
N GLU A 232 -10.28 18.64 -3.06
CA GLU A 232 -9.50 17.47 -2.64
C GLU A 232 -9.68 17.09 -1.16
N SER A 233 -10.12 18.04 -0.33
CA SER A 233 -10.39 17.84 1.10
C SER A 233 -11.88 17.63 1.39
N ALA A 234 -12.76 17.80 0.38
CA ALA A 234 -14.20 17.58 0.51
C ALA A 234 -14.53 16.08 0.49
N VAL A 235 -14.08 15.37 1.53
CA VAL A 235 -14.27 13.93 1.69
C VAL A 235 -15.56 13.67 2.47
N ASN A 236 -16.34 12.69 2.01
CA ASN A 236 -17.56 12.24 2.69
C ASN A 236 -17.30 11.92 4.18
N SER A 237 -18.32 12.14 5.00
CA SER A 237 -18.27 11.89 6.45
C SER A 237 -17.28 12.76 7.24
N THR A 238 -16.87 13.91 6.70
CA THR A 238 -16.06 14.92 7.40
C THR A 238 -16.94 16.04 7.95
N TYR A 239 -16.69 16.47 9.19
CA TYR A 239 -17.38 17.62 9.79
C TYR A 239 -16.41 18.79 10.01
N PHE A 240 -16.62 19.86 9.24
CA PHE A 240 -15.86 21.11 9.35
C PHE A 240 -16.55 22.07 10.34
N MET A 241 -16.26 21.90 11.63
CA MET A 241 -16.80 22.77 12.69
C MET A 241 -16.12 24.15 12.65
N MET A 242 -16.91 25.23 12.53
CA MET A 242 -16.38 26.59 12.39
C MET A 242 -16.41 27.44 13.66
N ASN A 243 -17.55 27.46 14.36
CA ASN A 243 -17.81 28.35 15.50
C ASN A 243 -18.37 27.52 16.66
N GLY A 244 -17.50 26.98 17.50
CA GLY A 244 -17.88 26.14 18.65
C GLY A 244 -16.94 26.29 19.82
#